data_AF-A0A0D2L0B4-F1
#
_entry.id   AF-A0A0D2L0B4-F1
#
_cell.length_a   1.000
_cell.length_b   1.000
_cell.length_c   1.000
_cell.angle_alpha   90.00
_cell.angle_beta   90.00
_cell.angle_gamma   90.00
#
_symmetry.space_group_name_H-M   'P 1'
#
loop_
_entity.id
_entity.type
_entity.pdbx_description
1 polymer ?
#
loop_
_entity_poly.entity_id
_entity_poly.type
_entity_poly.pdbx_seq_one_letter_code
_entity_poly.pdbx_strand_id
1 'polypeptide(L)'
;MARSPTLLAVAAVLSMLLGGAAAKTVCAVDLKFITGPKTAALAVGGKVIKPAKVGIKPVTVAGVAGSATVVFDGACPTAGGLAAALLSASLSPVTPKSGIRTGLMESRIWSIAKVDCNDFQAVFESTGPVNPKDGTIPFNVRATSGTVNITRIKTGRVRTAQLAPEVMTGAGCRLTADPAAAGQIRLDCPNAELTRRIETEGIAADIAVKGPLTALGTLASAKILNV
;
A
#
# COMPACT_ATOMS: atom_id res chain seq x y z
N MET A 1 -67.36 34.20 4.05
CA MET A 1 -67.28 33.29 2.91
C MET A 1 -65.81 33.07 2.58
N ALA A 2 -65.33 31.85 2.79
CA ALA A 2 -63.93 31.45 2.66
C ALA A 2 -63.72 30.73 1.33
N ARG A 3 -62.71 31.14 0.54
CA ARG A 3 -62.06 30.30 -0.48
C ARG A 3 -60.63 30.80 -0.72
N SER A 4 -59.66 30.01 -0.26
CA SER A 4 -58.26 30.05 -0.71
C SER A 4 -58.11 29.28 -2.02
N PRO A 5 -57.24 29.74 -2.92
CA PRO A 5 -56.49 28.83 -3.77
C PRO A 5 -55.00 29.20 -3.76
N THR A 6 -54.18 28.38 -3.11
CA THR A 6 -52.73 28.44 -3.24
C THR A 6 -52.23 27.00 -3.35
N LEU A 7 -52.41 26.44 -4.55
CA LEU A 7 -52.03 25.09 -4.90
C LEU A 7 -51.48 25.18 -6.32
N LEU A 8 -50.15 25.33 -6.44
CA LEU A 8 -49.31 25.00 -7.62
C LEU A 8 -47.95 25.69 -7.50
N ALA A 9 -47.11 25.23 -6.58
CA ALA A 9 -45.67 25.54 -6.61
C ALA A 9 -44.85 24.47 -5.87
N VAL A 10 -45.15 23.19 -6.06
CA VAL A 10 -44.33 22.09 -5.51
C VAL A 10 -44.18 20.99 -6.57
N ALA A 11 -43.51 21.31 -7.68
CA ALA A 11 -43.13 20.30 -8.66
C ALA A 11 -41.85 20.64 -9.47
N ALA A 12 -41.07 21.63 -9.05
CA ALA A 12 -39.89 22.08 -9.81
C ALA A 12 -38.56 22.08 -9.03
N VAL A 13 -38.52 21.52 -7.82
CA VAL A 13 -37.29 21.48 -6.98
C VAL A 13 -36.76 20.05 -6.79
N LEU A 14 -37.47 19.02 -7.28
CA LEU A 14 -37.08 17.62 -7.06
C LEU A 14 -36.25 16.99 -8.19
N SER A 15 -35.73 17.77 -9.14
CA SER A 15 -34.96 17.26 -10.30
C SER A 15 -33.46 17.61 -10.26
N MET A 16 -32.96 18.26 -9.21
CA MET A 16 -31.55 18.73 -9.14
C MET A 16 -30.62 17.91 -8.23
N LEU A 17 -31.04 16.75 -7.71
CA LEU A 17 -30.24 15.96 -6.75
C LEU A 17 -29.78 14.58 -7.23
N LEU A 18 -29.98 14.23 -8.49
CA LEU A 18 -29.35 13.06 -9.11
C LEU A 18 -28.14 13.50 -9.95
N GLY A 19 -27.19 14.16 -9.29
CA GLY A 19 -25.82 14.28 -9.80
C GLY A 19 -25.18 12.89 -9.77
N GLY A 20 -25.53 12.05 -10.74
CA GLY A 20 -24.79 10.83 -11.00
C GLY A 20 -23.35 11.24 -11.31
N ALA A 21 -22.41 10.87 -10.44
CA ALA A 21 -20.99 11.01 -10.74
C ALA A 21 -20.75 10.34 -12.10
N ALA A 22 -20.36 11.13 -13.10
CA ALA A 22 -20.05 10.59 -14.41
C ALA A 22 -18.95 9.53 -14.25
N ALA A 23 -19.20 8.32 -14.75
CA ALA A 23 -18.23 7.24 -14.71
C ALA A 23 -16.89 7.74 -15.28
N LYS A 24 -15.83 7.67 -14.47
CA LYS A 24 -14.52 8.18 -14.85
C LYS A 24 -13.75 7.05 -15.51
N THR A 25 -13.40 7.22 -16.77
CA THR A 25 -12.50 6.28 -17.46
C THR A 25 -11.07 6.52 -17.00
N VAL A 26 -10.36 5.44 -16.64
CA VAL A 26 -8.96 5.48 -16.25
C VAL A 26 -8.16 4.39 -16.97
N CYS A 27 -6.88 4.65 -17.22
CA CYS A 27 -5.93 3.66 -17.69
C CYS A 27 -5.15 3.09 -16.50
N ALA A 28 -5.27 1.79 -16.26
CA ALA A 28 -4.61 1.08 -15.18
C ALA A 28 -3.50 0.16 -15.71
N VAL A 29 -2.32 0.22 -15.09
CA VAL A 29 -1.17 -0.64 -15.39
C VAL A 29 -0.78 -1.39 -14.13
N ASP A 30 -0.82 -2.72 -14.20
CA ASP A 30 -0.40 -3.59 -13.11
C ASP A 30 1.14 -3.75 -13.13
N LEU A 31 1.80 -3.38 -12.03
CA LEU A 31 3.23 -3.57 -11.80
C LEU A 31 3.44 -4.80 -10.92
N LYS A 32 4.19 -5.80 -11.37
CA LYS A 32 4.50 -7.00 -10.59
C LYS A 32 5.80 -6.83 -9.82
N PHE A 33 5.82 -7.22 -8.54
CA PHE A 33 7.04 -7.17 -7.74
C PHE A 33 8.06 -8.22 -8.23
N ILE A 34 9.32 -7.80 -8.37
CA ILE A 34 10.42 -8.68 -8.79
C ILE A 34 11.06 -9.30 -7.55
N THR A 35 11.02 -10.62 -7.44
CA THR A 35 11.69 -11.36 -6.36
C THR A 35 13.13 -11.71 -6.74
N GLY A 36 14.08 -11.46 -5.83
CA GLY A 36 15.47 -11.85 -5.98
C GLY A 36 16.30 -11.58 -4.71
N PRO A 37 17.54 -12.09 -4.62
CA PRO A 37 18.39 -11.93 -3.43
C PRO A 37 18.68 -10.47 -3.05
N LYS A 38 18.51 -9.54 -4.00
CA LYS A 38 18.71 -8.10 -3.84
C LYS A 38 17.44 -7.26 -4.19
N THR A 39 16.31 -7.91 -4.47
CA THR A 39 15.08 -7.25 -4.94
C THR A 39 13.84 -7.87 -4.30
N ALA A 40 12.96 -7.03 -3.76
CA ALA A 40 11.71 -7.41 -3.06
C ALA A 40 11.89 -8.46 -1.94
N ALA A 41 12.61 -8.03 -0.89
CA ALA A 41 12.81 -8.81 0.33
C ALA A 41 12.30 -7.97 1.51
N LEU A 42 11.28 -8.47 2.22
CA LEU A 42 10.76 -7.82 3.41
C LEU A 42 11.16 -8.59 4.66
N ALA A 43 11.53 -7.83 5.69
CA ALA A 43 11.93 -8.34 6.98
C ALA A 43 11.05 -7.73 8.08
N VAL A 44 10.71 -8.52 9.10
CA VAL A 44 10.06 -8.01 10.31
C VAL A 44 11.13 -7.60 11.34
N GLY A 45 11.02 -6.38 11.83
CA GLY A 45 11.97 -5.71 12.71
C GLY A 45 11.27 -4.71 13.62
N GLY A 46 12.03 -3.76 14.17
CA GLY A 46 11.50 -2.66 14.98
C GLY A 46 12.19 -2.51 16.34
N LYS A 47 11.46 -2.00 17.33
CA LYS A 47 11.97 -1.76 18.69
C LYS A 47 10.91 -2.10 19.74
N VAL A 48 11.34 -2.77 20.79
CA VAL A 48 10.56 -2.86 22.02
C VAL A 48 10.72 -1.54 22.78
N ILE A 49 9.63 -1.00 23.31
CA ILE A 49 9.56 0.24 24.08
C ILE A 49 9.43 -0.09 25.57
N LYS A 50 8.63 -1.10 25.93
CA LYS A 50 8.45 -1.61 27.29
C LYS A 50 8.51 -3.15 27.29
N PRO A 51 9.13 -3.79 28.30
CA PRO A 51 9.71 -3.19 29.51
C PRO A 51 11.13 -2.62 29.33
N ALA A 52 11.81 -2.90 28.21
CA ALA A 52 13.15 -2.39 27.92
C ALA A 52 13.26 -1.94 26.46
N LYS A 53 14.07 -0.90 26.20
CA LYS A 53 14.36 -0.42 24.85
C LYS A 53 15.38 -1.34 24.17
N VAL A 54 14.89 -2.32 23.41
CA VAL A 54 15.73 -3.28 22.68
C VAL A 54 15.29 -3.39 21.22
N GLY A 55 16.26 -3.52 20.32
CA GLY A 55 15.99 -3.70 18.89
C GLY A 55 15.45 -5.11 18.59
N ILE A 56 14.57 -5.19 17.59
CA ILE A 56 14.06 -6.43 17.03
C ILE A 56 14.88 -6.72 15.77
N LYS A 57 15.76 -7.73 15.86
CA LYS A 57 16.67 -8.10 14.77
C LYS A 57 16.05 -9.18 13.88
N PRO A 58 15.91 -8.96 12.57
CA PRO A 58 15.37 -9.96 11.66
C PRO A 58 16.27 -11.20 11.64
N VAL A 59 15.64 -12.37 11.57
CA VAL A 59 16.29 -13.68 11.44
C VAL A 59 16.06 -14.25 10.05
N THR A 60 14.83 -14.15 9.56
CA THR A 60 14.43 -14.67 8.26
C THR A 60 13.71 -13.57 7.48
N VAL A 61 14.12 -13.37 6.22
CA VAL A 61 13.53 -12.41 5.29
C VAL A 61 12.61 -13.16 4.34
N ALA A 62 11.41 -12.63 4.11
CA ALA A 62 10.46 -13.24 3.18
C ALA A 62 10.58 -12.61 1.79
N GLY A 63 10.42 -13.45 0.76
CA GLY A 63 10.14 -12.97 -0.58
C GLY A 63 8.75 -12.34 -0.65
N VAL A 64 8.61 -11.37 -1.54
CA VAL A 64 7.37 -10.61 -1.72
C VAL A 64 6.66 -11.04 -3.00
N ALA A 65 5.39 -11.40 -2.88
CA ALA A 65 4.52 -11.63 -4.03
C ALA A 65 3.46 -10.52 -4.13
N GLY A 66 2.93 -10.31 -5.34
CA GLY A 66 1.80 -9.41 -5.58
C GLY A 66 2.07 -8.37 -6.66
N SER A 67 1.31 -7.27 -6.62
CA SER A 67 1.41 -6.19 -7.60
C SER A 67 1.01 -4.83 -7.01
N ALA A 68 1.46 -3.74 -7.62
CA ALA A 68 0.92 -2.40 -7.41
C ALA A 68 0.24 -1.95 -8.71
N THR A 69 -0.86 -1.21 -8.65
CA THR A 69 -1.52 -0.70 -9.86
C THR A 69 -1.27 0.80 -9.99
N VAL A 70 -0.67 1.22 -11.10
CA VAL A 70 -0.54 2.63 -11.49
C VAL A 70 -1.76 3.02 -12.31
N VAL A 71 -2.34 4.17 -12.03
CA VAL A 71 -3.52 4.68 -12.72
C VAL A 71 -3.23 6.05 -13.31
N PHE A 72 -3.60 6.21 -14.57
CA PHE A 72 -3.64 7.48 -15.31
C PHE A 72 -5.11 7.85 -15.55
N ASP A 73 -5.48 9.10 -15.28
CA ASP A 73 -6.82 9.59 -15.59
C ASP A 73 -7.02 9.69 -17.11
N GLY A 74 -8.14 9.16 -17.61
CA GLY A 74 -8.47 9.18 -19.03
C GLY A 74 -7.77 8.08 -19.84
N ALA A 75 -7.26 8.44 -21.01
CA ALA A 75 -6.64 7.52 -21.97
C ALA A 75 -5.23 7.08 -21.52
N CYS A 76 -4.81 5.89 -21.96
CA CYS A 76 -3.44 5.43 -21.72
C CYS A 76 -2.42 6.33 -22.42
N PRO A 77 -1.31 6.69 -21.75
CA PRO A 77 -0.26 7.46 -22.41
C PRO A 77 0.43 6.63 -23.50
N THR A 78 1.08 7.32 -24.43
CA THR A 78 1.94 6.67 -25.41
C THR A 78 3.32 6.40 -24.81
N ALA A 79 4.09 5.47 -25.40
CA ALA A 79 5.45 5.18 -24.94
C ALA A 79 6.36 6.43 -24.93
N GLY A 80 6.25 7.31 -25.93
CA GLY A 80 7.01 8.56 -26.00
C GLY A 80 6.53 9.64 -25.02
N GLY A 81 5.27 9.59 -24.59
CA GLY A 81 4.70 10.52 -23.60
C GLY A 81 4.72 10.02 -22.16
N LEU A 82 5.19 8.79 -21.91
CA LEU A 82 5.06 8.12 -20.62
C LEU A 82 5.74 8.89 -19.49
N ALA A 83 6.97 9.37 -19.68
CA ALA A 83 7.71 10.08 -18.63
C ALA A 83 6.96 11.33 -18.13
N ALA A 84 6.34 12.08 -19.05
CA ALA A 84 5.51 13.24 -18.70
C ALA A 84 4.18 12.82 -18.06
N ALA A 85 3.55 11.76 -18.57
CA ALA A 85 2.28 11.25 -18.04
C ALA A 85 2.40 10.67 -16.62
N LEU A 86 3.58 10.16 -16.24
CA LEU A 86 3.81 9.68 -14.88
C LEU A 86 3.59 10.78 -13.84
N LEU A 87 3.79 12.05 -14.19
CA LEU A 87 3.59 13.20 -13.29
C LEU A 87 2.15 13.38 -12.83
N SER A 88 1.17 12.83 -13.55
CA SER A 88 -0.24 12.81 -13.15
C SER A 88 -0.72 11.43 -12.70
N ALA A 89 0.16 10.42 -12.70
CA ALA A 89 -0.18 9.08 -12.31
C ALA A 89 -0.29 8.94 -10.79
N SER A 90 -1.10 7.98 -10.33
CA SER A 90 -1.26 7.62 -8.92
C SER A 90 -1.22 6.10 -8.73
N LEU A 91 -0.94 5.65 -7.51
CA LEU A 91 -1.13 4.25 -7.13
C LEU A 91 -2.55 4.04 -6.61
N SER A 92 -3.19 2.95 -7.06
CA SER A 92 -4.58 2.68 -6.74
C SER A 92 -4.80 1.29 -6.12
N PRO A 93 -5.69 1.17 -5.11
CA PRO A 93 -6.12 -0.12 -4.59
C PRO A 93 -7.20 -0.78 -5.47
N VAL A 94 -7.65 -0.12 -6.55
CA VAL A 94 -8.89 -0.47 -7.30
C VAL A 94 -8.88 -1.88 -7.92
N THR A 95 -7.73 -2.55 -8.02
CA THR A 95 -7.69 -3.94 -8.51
C THR A 95 -7.70 -4.94 -7.35
N PRO A 96 -8.53 -6.02 -7.40
CA PRO A 96 -8.56 -7.09 -6.38
C PRO A 96 -7.24 -7.83 -6.14
N LYS A 97 -6.22 -7.55 -6.96
CA LYS A 97 -4.88 -8.16 -6.93
C LYS A 97 -3.78 -7.15 -6.54
N SER A 98 -4.12 -5.87 -6.35
CA SER A 98 -3.18 -4.88 -5.83
C SER A 98 -2.82 -5.22 -4.38
N GLY A 99 -1.55 -5.07 -4.05
CA GLY A 99 -0.97 -5.35 -2.75
C GLY A 99 0.24 -6.28 -2.79
N ILE A 100 0.91 -6.34 -1.63
CA ILE A 100 1.97 -7.28 -1.33
C ILE A 100 1.47 -8.37 -0.41
N ARG A 101 2.08 -9.54 -0.57
CA ARG A 101 1.92 -10.69 0.32
C ARG A 101 3.30 -11.23 0.62
N THR A 102 3.53 -11.60 1.87
CA THR A 102 4.76 -12.26 2.27
C THR A 102 4.44 -13.56 2.98
N GLY A 103 5.34 -14.53 2.86
CA GLY A 103 5.34 -15.71 3.74
C GLY A 103 5.71 -15.35 5.17
N LEU A 104 6.04 -16.38 5.96
CA LEU A 104 6.54 -16.23 7.32
C LEU A 104 7.80 -15.34 7.35
N MET A 105 7.76 -14.29 8.17
CA MET A 105 8.93 -13.50 8.54
C MET A 105 9.25 -13.73 10.01
N GLU A 106 10.52 -13.95 10.32
CA GLU A 106 10.95 -14.24 11.69
C GLU A 106 11.96 -13.22 12.17
N SER A 107 11.88 -12.90 13.44
CA SER A 107 12.74 -11.93 14.10
C SER A 107 12.94 -12.29 15.57
N ARG A 108 13.91 -11.66 16.20
CA ARG A 108 14.24 -11.92 17.61
C ARG A 108 14.43 -10.65 18.40
N ILE A 109 13.89 -10.68 19.61
CA ILE A 109 14.25 -9.79 20.70
C ILE A 109 15.29 -10.54 21.53
N TRP A 110 16.53 -10.06 21.51
CA TRP A 110 17.70 -10.74 22.08
C TRP A 110 17.43 -11.46 23.40
N SER A 111 17.55 -12.79 23.43
CA SER A 111 17.38 -13.66 24.62
C SER A 111 16.07 -13.49 25.40
N ILE A 112 15.09 -12.74 24.86
CA ILE A 112 13.81 -12.42 25.52
C ILE A 112 12.67 -13.12 24.80
N ALA A 113 12.55 -12.94 23.48
CA ALA A 113 11.41 -13.43 22.72
C ALA A 113 11.73 -13.67 21.24
N LYS A 114 11.00 -14.60 20.64
CA LYS A 114 10.85 -14.75 19.19
C LYS A 114 9.67 -13.91 18.72
N VAL A 115 9.78 -13.29 17.55
CA VAL A 115 8.69 -12.53 16.91
C VAL A 115 8.47 -13.13 15.52
N ASP A 116 7.28 -13.66 15.31
CA ASP A 116 6.88 -14.30 14.05
C ASP A 116 5.74 -13.51 13.43
N CYS A 117 5.87 -13.12 12.17
CA CYS A 117 4.83 -12.47 11.40
C CYS A 117 4.35 -13.41 10.29
N ASN A 118 3.06 -13.78 10.35
CA ASN A 118 2.42 -14.72 9.45
C ASN A 118 1.39 -14.01 8.56
N ASP A 119 1.23 -14.50 7.33
CA ASP A 119 0.18 -14.12 6.38
C ASP A 119 0.00 -12.61 6.21
N PHE A 120 1.13 -11.89 6.21
CA PHE A 120 1.12 -10.44 6.07
C PHE A 120 0.69 -10.06 4.65
N GLN A 121 -0.33 -9.21 4.58
CA GLN A 121 -0.80 -8.62 3.34
C GLN A 121 -1.01 -7.13 3.54
N ALA A 122 -0.65 -6.36 2.53
CA ALA A 122 -0.87 -4.92 2.53
C ALA A 122 -1.13 -4.39 1.13
N VAL A 123 -1.86 -3.28 1.04
CA VAL A 123 -2.14 -2.57 -0.21
C VAL A 123 -1.42 -1.22 -0.22
N PHE A 124 -0.94 -0.82 -1.39
CA PHE A 124 -0.35 0.49 -1.61
C PHE A 124 -1.40 1.42 -2.18
N GLU A 125 -1.49 2.60 -1.61
CA GLU A 125 -2.39 3.65 -2.05
C GLU A 125 -1.58 4.93 -2.19
N SER A 126 -1.81 5.71 -3.24
CA SER A 126 -1.24 7.04 -3.29
C SER A 126 -2.19 8.05 -2.68
N THR A 127 -1.66 9.01 -1.92
CA THR A 127 -2.44 10.17 -1.46
C THR A 127 -2.46 11.31 -2.47
N GLY A 128 -1.72 11.18 -3.57
CA GLY A 128 -1.64 12.20 -4.61
C GLY A 128 -0.88 11.75 -5.85
N PRO A 129 -0.66 12.63 -6.84
CA PRO A 129 0.13 12.30 -8.02
C PRO A 129 1.63 12.20 -7.70
N VAL A 130 2.42 11.68 -8.65
CA VAL A 130 3.89 11.71 -8.60
C VAL A 130 4.40 13.16 -8.50
N ASN A 131 5.32 13.40 -7.58
CA ASN A 131 6.05 14.67 -7.49
C ASN A 131 6.97 14.82 -8.71
N PRO A 132 6.78 15.88 -9.53
CA PRO A 132 7.52 16.04 -10.77
C PRO A 132 9.00 16.40 -10.58
N LYS A 133 9.43 16.83 -9.39
CA LYS A 133 10.83 17.20 -9.14
C LYS A 133 11.74 16.00 -8.93
N ASP A 134 11.23 14.95 -8.29
CA ASP A 134 12.05 13.82 -7.83
C ASP A 134 11.44 12.44 -8.14
N GLY A 135 10.28 12.40 -8.82
CA GLY A 135 9.59 11.18 -9.19
C GLY A 135 9.00 10.43 -8.00
N THR A 136 8.94 11.05 -6.81
CA THR A 136 8.41 10.40 -5.61
C THR A 136 6.89 10.38 -5.63
N ILE A 137 6.30 9.26 -5.21
CA ILE A 137 4.85 9.17 -5.00
C ILE A 137 4.61 9.28 -3.49
N PRO A 138 3.73 10.15 -3.01
CA PRO A 138 3.30 10.10 -1.61
C PRO A 138 2.40 8.87 -1.43
N PHE A 139 2.88 7.86 -0.72
CA PHE A 139 2.18 6.58 -0.58
C PHE A 139 1.76 6.32 0.86
N ASN A 140 0.59 5.70 0.98
CA ASN A 140 0.14 4.98 2.15
C ASN A 140 0.25 3.49 1.89
N VAL A 141 0.57 2.76 2.93
CA VAL A 141 0.49 1.30 2.94
C VAL A 141 -0.53 0.92 4.00
N ARG A 142 -1.59 0.23 3.59
CA ARG A 142 -2.59 -0.29 4.52
C ARG A 142 -2.40 -1.78 4.67
N ALA A 143 -2.16 -2.25 5.90
CA ALA A 143 -2.18 -3.67 6.19
C ALA A 143 -3.62 -4.19 6.09
N THR A 144 -3.84 -5.20 5.23
CA THR A 144 -5.16 -5.84 5.05
C THR A 144 -5.26 -7.14 5.83
N SER A 145 -4.14 -7.81 6.09
CA SER A 145 -4.06 -8.96 7.00
C SER A 145 -2.65 -9.10 7.59
N GLY A 146 -2.54 -9.99 8.57
CA GLY A 146 -1.27 -10.42 9.12
C GLY A 146 -1.34 -10.55 10.62
N THR A 147 -0.68 -11.58 11.15
CA THR A 147 -0.68 -11.88 12.57
C THR A 147 0.75 -11.89 13.10
N VAL A 148 0.99 -11.13 14.16
CA VAL A 148 2.27 -11.15 14.87
C VAL A 148 2.13 -11.98 16.14
N ASN A 149 2.99 -12.99 16.26
CA ASN A 149 3.15 -13.80 17.47
C ASN A 149 4.46 -13.42 18.17
N ILE A 150 4.38 -13.08 19.44
CA ILE A 150 5.52 -12.80 20.31
C ILE A 150 5.62 -13.93 21.32
N THR A 151 6.63 -14.77 21.19
CA THR A 151 6.85 -15.95 22.04
C THR A 151 8.02 -15.69 22.99
N ARG A 152 7.75 -15.59 24.30
CA ARG A 152 8.83 -15.43 25.30
C ARG A 152 9.66 -16.69 25.39
N ILE A 153 10.98 -16.57 25.23
CA ILE A 153 11.91 -17.70 25.20
C ILE A 153 11.90 -18.48 26.52
N LYS A 154 11.90 -17.76 27.67
CA LYS A 154 11.98 -18.40 28.99
C LYS A 154 10.70 -19.10 29.43
N THR A 155 9.54 -18.63 29.00
CA THR A 155 8.24 -19.10 29.53
C THR A 155 7.39 -19.82 28.49
N GLY A 156 7.79 -19.80 27.22
CA GLY A 156 7.00 -20.32 26.10
C GLY A 156 5.67 -19.59 25.85
N ARG A 157 5.35 -18.55 26.64
CA ARG A 157 4.09 -17.82 26.52
C ARG A 157 4.05 -17.06 25.19
N VAL A 158 3.00 -17.32 24.42
CA VAL A 158 2.72 -16.67 23.13
C VAL A 158 1.71 -15.56 23.34
N ARG A 159 1.95 -14.41 22.71
CA ARG A 159 0.98 -13.32 22.58
C ARG A 159 0.77 -13.01 21.11
N THR A 160 -0.48 -12.77 20.74
CA THR A 160 -0.87 -12.60 19.34
C THR A 160 -1.50 -11.24 19.12
N ALA A 161 -1.13 -10.55 18.05
CA ALA A 161 -1.69 -9.27 17.64
C ALA A 161 -1.98 -9.24 16.14
N GLN A 162 -3.13 -8.70 15.75
CA GLN A 162 -3.56 -8.58 14.35
C GLN A 162 -3.13 -7.26 13.74
N LEU A 163 -2.44 -7.26 12.60
CA LEU A 163 -1.87 -6.07 11.94
C LEU A 163 -2.91 -5.20 11.21
N ALA A 164 -4.02 -5.78 10.74
CA ALA A 164 -5.11 -5.07 10.08
C ALA A 164 -6.08 -4.42 11.08
N PRO A 165 -6.81 -3.33 10.72
CA PRO A 165 -6.88 -2.66 9.41
C PRO A 165 -6.02 -1.38 9.31
N GLU A 166 -4.88 -1.31 10.00
CA GLU A 166 -4.17 -0.04 10.18
C GLU A 166 -3.60 0.56 8.88
N VAL A 167 -3.78 1.89 8.74
CA VAL A 167 -3.28 2.71 7.63
C VAL A 167 -2.00 3.40 8.07
N MET A 168 -0.97 3.29 7.25
CA MET A 168 0.39 3.65 7.64
C MET A 168 1.03 4.49 6.54
N THR A 169 1.79 5.51 6.92
CA THR A 169 2.51 6.35 5.97
C THR A 169 3.75 5.63 5.49
N GLY A 170 3.97 5.64 4.17
CA GLY A 170 5.18 5.12 3.59
C GLY A 170 5.99 6.24 2.94
N ALA A 171 7.32 6.21 3.09
CA ALA A 171 8.20 7.22 2.53
C ALA A 171 9.23 6.63 1.54
N GLY A 172 9.57 7.41 0.50
CA GLY A 172 10.74 7.15 -0.36
C GLY A 172 10.57 6.27 -1.62
N CYS A 173 9.35 5.88 -2.02
CA CYS A 173 9.11 5.19 -3.30
C CYS A 173 9.15 6.16 -4.49
N ARG A 174 9.65 5.70 -5.63
CA ARG A 174 9.73 6.45 -6.89
C ARG A 174 9.11 5.67 -8.03
N LEU A 175 8.39 6.37 -8.91
CA LEU A 175 7.83 5.81 -10.13
C LEU A 175 8.51 6.46 -11.33
N THR A 176 9.06 5.64 -12.21
CA THR A 176 9.86 6.09 -13.36
C THR A 176 9.48 5.31 -14.62
N ALA A 177 9.68 5.95 -15.78
CA ALA A 177 9.69 5.24 -17.04
C ALA A 177 11.05 4.55 -17.18
N ASP A 178 11.08 3.28 -17.55
CA ASP A 178 12.35 2.58 -17.76
C ASP A 178 13.02 3.11 -19.04
N PRO A 179 14.20 3.76 -18.96
CA PRO A 179 14.86 4.28 -20.14
C PRO A 179 15.37 3.17 -21.07
N ALA A 180 15.53 1.95 -20.58
CA ALA A 180 16.01 0.81 -21.38
C ALA A 180 14.89 0.14 -22.19
N ALA A 181 13.63 0.40 -21.88
CA ALA A 181 12.48 -0.26 -22.50
C ALA A 181 11.29 0.70 -22.65
N ALA A 182 11.04 1.13 -23.88
CA ALA A 182 9.95 2.05 -24.20
C ALA A 182 8.59 1.52 -23.69
N GLY A 183 7.86 2.36 -22.96
CA GLY A 183 6.54 2.01 -22.42
C GLY A 183 6.56 1.13 -21.16
N GLN A 184 7.73 0.84 -20.59
CA GLN A 184 7.85 0.15 -19.30
C GLN A 184 7.82 1.15 -18.15
N ILE A 185 7.11 0.78 -17.09
CA ILE A 185 6.97 1.55 -15.85
C ILE A 185 7.66 0.76 -14.74
N ARG A 186 8.46 1.46 -13.94
CA ARG A 186 9.21 0.91 -12.82
C ARG A 186 8.89 1.66 -11.53
N LEU A 187 8.52 0.91 -10.51
CA LEU A 187 8.36 1.38 -9.13
C LEU A 187 9.53 0.87 -8.30
N ASP A 188 10.32 1.78 -7.72
CA ASP A 188 11.41 1.45 -6.81
C ASP A 188 11.15 2.07 -5.44
N CYS A 189 11.13 1.22 -4.42
CA CYS A 189 11.05 1.60 -3.02
C CYS A 189 12.30 1.06 -2.31
N PRO A 190 13.41 1.82 -2.25
CA PRO A 190 14.65 1.34 -1.65
C PRO A 190 14.51 0.99 -0.17
N ASN A 191 13.62 1.69 0.54
CA ASN A 191 13.30 1.49 1.95
C ASN A 191 11.79 1.54 2.16
N ALA A 192 11.05 0.55 1.66
CA ALA A 192 9.66 0.41 2.06
C ALA A 192 9.64 0.03 3.55
N GLU A 193 8.88 0.77 4.36
CA GLU A 193 8.74 0.51 5.78
C GLU A 193 7.28 0.68 6.18
N LEU A 194 6.78 -0.30 6.92
CA LEU A 194 5.45 -0.33 7.52
C LEU A 194 5.64 -0.52 9.03
N THR A 195 5.52 0.55 9.82
CA THR A 195 5.80 0.54 11.27
C THR A 195 4.57 0.73 12.16
N ARG A 196 4.19 -0.32 12.89
CA ARG A 196 3.01 -0.38 13.76
C ARG A 196 3.41 -0.46 15.23
N ARG A 197 2.74 0.32 16.07
CA ARG A 197 2.81 0.11 17.52
C ARG A 197 1.85 -0.99 17.96
N ILE A 198 2.36 -1.96 18.68
CA ILE A 198 1.59 -3.01 19.36
C ILE A 198 1.77 -2.84 20.86
N GLU A 199 0.64 -2.72 21.57
CA GLU A 199 0.61 -2.69 23.04
C GLU A 199 -0.20 -3.88 23.55
N THR A 200 0.42 -4.69 24.41
CA THR A 200 -0.25 -5.83 25.05
C THR A 200 0.38 -6.05 26.42
N GLU A 201 -0.44 -6.14 27.48
CA GLU A 201 -0.10 -6.48 28.87
C GLU A 201 1.41 -6.52 29.20
N GLY A 202 2.00 -5.35 29.42
CA GLY A 202 3.40 -5.19 29.86
C GLY A 202 4.46 -5.17 28.75
N ILE A 203 4.06 -5.27 27.48
CA ILE A 203 4.92 -5.11 26.30
C ILE A 203 4.32 -4.04 25.39
N ALA A 204 5.13 -3.02 25.09
CA ALA A 204 4.85 -2.06 24.02
C ALA A 204 6.00 -2.16 23.02
N ALA A 205 5.72 -2.32 21.73
CA ALA A 205 6.73 -2.43 20.69
C ALA A 205 6.27 -1.76 19.39
N ASP A 206 7.17 -1.06 18.73
CA ASP A 206 6.98 -0.63 17.35
C ASP A 206 7.55 -1.73 16.46
N ILE A 207 6.68 -2.45 15.75
CA ILE A 207 7.03 -3.51 14.80
C ILE A 207 7.02 -2.94 13.40
N ALA A 208 8.11 -3.12 12.68
CA ALA A 208 8.29 -2.65 11.32
C ALA A 208 8.39 -3.84 10.36
N VAL A 209 7.60 -3.87 9.29
CA VAL A 209 7.89 -4.68 8.11
C VAL A 209 8.62 -3.79 7.13
N LYS A 210 9.88 -4.11 6.80
CA LYS A 210 10.72 -3.22 5.99
C LYS A 210 11.66 -3.93 5.04
N GLY A 211 12.01 -3.24 3.95
CA GLY A 211 12.99 -3.69 2.98
C GLY A 211 12.80 -3.04 1.60
N PRO A 212 13.70 -3.34 0.64
CA PRO A 212 13.57 -2.83 -0.71
C PRO A 212 12.45 -3.54 -1.47
N LEU A 213 11.65 -2.81 -2.23
CA LEU A 213 10.67 -3.33 -3.20
C LEU A 213 10.95 -2.75 -4.58
N THR A 214 10.91 -3.59 -5.61
CA THR A 214 10.93 -3.15 -7.00
C THR A 214 9.79 -3.84 -7.73
N ALA A 215 9.01 -3.09 -8.52
CA ALA A 215 7.97 -3.63 -9.37
C ALA A 215 8.07 -3.08 -10.80
N LEU A 216 7.68 -3.91 -11.77
CA LEU A 216 7.70 -3.56 -13.19
C LEU A 216 6.35 -3.87 -13.84
N GLY A 217 5.93 -3.00 -14.76
CA GLY A 217 4.78 -3.22 -15.63
C GLY A 217 4.96 -2.52 -16.95
N THR A 218 4.05 -2.74 -17.90
CA THR A 218 4.15 -2.19 -19.25
C THR A 218 2.82 -1.64 -19.73
N LEU A 219 2.86 -0.52 -20.46
CA LEU A 219 1.70 0.06 -21.13
C LEU A 219 1.01 -0.92 -22.09
N ALA A 220 1.75 -1.88 -22.66
CA ALA A 220 1.16 -2.93 -23.51
C ALA A 220 0.17 -3.83 -22.74
N SER A 221 0.29 -3.89 -21.41
CA SER A 221 -0.60 -4.62 -20.51
C SER A 221 -1.64 -3.74 -19.82
N ALA A 222 -1.72 -2.46 -20.21
CA ALA A 222 -2.65 -1.51 -19.62
C ALA A 222 -4.10 -1.90 -19.91
N LYS A 223 -4.98 -1.58 -18.97
CA LYS A 223 -6.42 -1.83 -19.05
C LYS A 223 -7.15 -0.52 -18.89
N ILE A 224 -8.16 -0.29 -19.72
CA ILE A 224 -9.10 0.79 -19.52
C ILE A 224 -10.19 0.31 -18.55
N LEU A 225 -10.36 1.03 -17.45
CA LEU A 225 -11.36 0.76 -16.42
C LEU A 225 -12.36 1.92 -16.36
N ASN A 226 -13.63 1.61 -16.12
CA ASN A 226 -14.64 2.61 -15.77
C ASN A 226 -14.84 2.57 -14.26
N VAL A 227 -14.58 3.69 -13.58
CA VAL A 227 -14.57 3.81 -12.11
C VAL A 227 -15.59 4.84 -11.66
#